data_AF-A0A2G1XDZ9-F1
#
_entry.id   AF-A0A2G1XDZ9-F1
#
_cell.length_a   1.000
_cell.length_b   1.000
_cell.length_c   1.000
_cell.angle_alpha   90.00
_cell.angle_beta   90.00
_cell.angle_gamma   90.00
#
_symmetry.space_group_name_H-M   'P 1'
#
loop_
_entity.id
_entity.type
_entity.pdbx_description
1 polymer ?
#
loop_
_entity_poly.entity_id
_entity_poly.type
_entity_poly.pdbx_seq_one_letter_code
_entity_poly.pdbx_strand_id
1 'polypeptide(L)'
;MRAFKRLDTVFATTKSLLSHMPAVWSRLSCALNPWGALRAEREATVLYLTYAADTVDIIETRLDQYRDAACEFASLFNDGMLASHVAERFTCSEAEGIAKFFRAVEHPDVADLWLECHAEGDDDEDDLHYQGERSEPVELVLAS
;
A
#
# COMPACT_ATOMS: atom_id res chain seq x y z
N MET A 1 29.43 14.26 53.92
CA MET A 1 29.93 13.04 53.22
C MET A 1 29.71 11.71 53.96
N ARG A 2 29.47 11.65 55.29
CA ARG A 2 29.24 10.36 56.00
C ARG A 2 27.81 9.77 55.87
N ALA A 3 26.81 10.58 55.52
CA ALA A 3 25.41 10.15 55.39
C ALA A 3 25.17 9.28 54.13
N PHE A 4 25.80 9.62 52.99
CA PHE A 4 25.68 8.86 51.74
C PHE A 4 26.27 7.45 51.85
N LYS A 5 27.44 7.30 52.48
CA LYS A 5 28.06 5.97 52.72
C LYS A 5 27.18 5.04 53.55
N ARG A 6 26.36 5.58 54.48
CA ARG A 6 25.43 4.78 55.29
C ARG A 6 24.22 4.30 54.47
N LEU A 7 23.77 5.08 53.50
CA LEU A 7 22.67 4.70 52.61
C LEU A 7 23.10 3.56 51.67
N ASP A 8 24.32 3.59 51.15
CA ASP A 8 24.86 2.52 50.29
C ASP A 8 24.96 1.18 51.02
N THR A 9 25.36 1.18 52.30
CA THR A 9 25.46 -0.05 53.09
C THR A 9 24.09 -0.65 53.40
N VAL A 10 23.10 0.20 53.69
CA VAL A 10 21.71 -0.20 53.92
C VAL A 10 21.09 -0.75 52.64
N PHE A 11 21.31 -0.08 51.50
CA PHE A 11 20.83 -0.56 50.20
C PHE A 11 21.43 -1.93 49.83
N ALA A 12 22.73 -2.11 50.05
CA ALA A 12 23.43 -3.37 49.79
C ALA A 12 22.94 -4.53 50.69
N THR A 13 22.71 -4.27 51.98
CA THR A 13 22.17 -5.29 52.91
C THR A 13 20.71 -5.62 52.62
N THR A 14 19.88 -4.63 52.27
CA THR A 14 18.49 -4.91 51.83
C THR A 14 18.44 -5.71 50.53
N LYS A 15 19.35 -5.45 49.59
CA LYS A 15 19.45 -6.20 48.33
C LYS A 15 19.87 -7.66 48.57
N SER A 16 20.81 -7.90 49.50
CA SER A 16 21.26 -9.25 49.90
C SER A 16 20.20 -10.06 50.67
N LEU A 17 19.36 -9.40 51.49
CA LEU A 17 18.27 -10.08 52.19
C LEU A 17 17.12 -10.42 51.25
N LEU A 18 16.80 -9.52 50.32
CA LEU A 18 15.71 -9.70 49.37
C LEU A 18 16.06 -10.68 48.24
N SER A 19 17.35 -10.89 47.92
CA SER A 19 17.78 -11.90 46.94
C SER A 19 17.48 -13.35 47.35
N HIS A 20 17.24 -13.61 48.64
CA HIS A 20 16.78 -14.92 49.13
C HIS A 20 15.25 -15.09 49.11
N MET A 21 14.50 -14.04 48.72
CA MET A 21 13.04 -14.03 48.61
C MET A 21 12.63 -13.53 47.22
N PRO A 22 12.80 -14.33 46.16
CA PRO A 22 12.69 -13.89 44.76
C PRO A 22 11.32 -13.27 44.43
N ALA A 23 10.23 -13.75 45.04
CA ALA A 23 8.90 -13.17 44.87
C ALA A 23 8.74 -11.75 45.46
N VAL A 24 9.42 -11.47 46.59
CA VAL A 24 9.38 -10.16 47.26
C VAL A 24 10.29 -9.17 46.52
N TRP A 25 11.47 -9.62 46.08
CA TRP A 25 12.38 -8.82 45.26
C TRP A 25 11.78 -8.46 43.90
N SER A 26 11.09 -9.40 43.24
CA SER A 26 10.41 -9.15 41.95
C SER A 26 9.32 -8.06 42.07
N ARG A 27 8.55 -8.08 43.17
CA ARG A 27 7.54 -7.04 43.46
C ARG A 27 8.17 -5.68 43.78
N LEU A 28 9.23 -5.67 44.59
CA LEU A 28 9.94 -4.44 44.96
C LEU A 28 10.73 -3.86 43.79
N SER A 29 11.36 -4.68 42.94
CA SER A 29 12.12 -4.20 41.78
C SER A 29 11.21 -3.49 40.78
N CYS A 30 9.99 -3.98 40.59
CA CYS A 30 8.98 -3.34 39.76
C CYS A 30 8.54 -1.98 40.36
N ALA A 31 8.36 -1.91 41.69
CA ALA A 31 8.03 -0.66 42.40
C ALA A 31 9.19 0.34 42.49
N LEU A 32 10.44 -0.13 42.51
CA LEU A 32 11.66 0.68 42.63
C LEU A 32 12.19 1.15 41.27
N ASN A 33 11.81 0.49 40.17
CA ASN A 33 12.15 0.91 38.80
C ASN A 33 10.92 0.84 37.87
N PRO A 34 9.86 1.61 38.14
CA PRO A 34 8.68 1.66 37.28
C PRO A 34 9.03 2.16 35.86
N TRP A 35 10.08 2.96 35.74
CA TRP A 35 10.63 3.46 34.48
C TRP A 35 11.30 2.37 33.63
N GLY A 36 11.74 1.26 34.22
CA GLY A 36 12.33 0.14 33.48
C GLY A 36 11.30 -0.62 32.64
N ALA A 37 10.12 -0.88 33.22
CA ALA A 37 9.01 -1.51 32.52
C ALA A 37 8.48 -0.61 31.39
N LEU A 38 8.25 0.68 31.68
CA LEU A 38 7.83 1.66 30.67
C LEU A 38 8.86 1.84 29.53
N ARG A 39 10.16 1.77 29.83
CA ARG A 39 11.21 1.82 28.81
C ARG A 39 11.18 0.58 27.91
N ALA A 40 11.06 -0.60 28.49
CA ALA A 40 10.97 -1.85 27.72
C ALA A 40 9.71 -1.88 26.83
N GLU A 41 8.57 -1.40 27.34
CA GLU A 41 7.34 -1.28 26.57
C GLU A 41 7.51 -0.29 25.41
N ARG A 42 8.08 0.90 25.66
CA ARG A 42 8.38 1.89 24.61
C ARG A 42 9.33 1.34 23.56
N GLU A 43 10.39 0.64 23.96
CA GLU A 43 11.34 0.01 23.04
C GLU A 43 10.64 -1.04 22.16
N ALA A 44 9.77 -1.86 22.73
CA ALA A 44 8.96 -2.82 21.98
C ALA A 44 8.02 -2.10 20.99
N THR A 45 7.32 -1.05 21.41
CA THR A 45 6.45 -0.27 20.53
C THR A 45 7.22 0.36 19.37
N VAL A 46 8.41 0.92 19.63
CA VAL A 46 9.26 1.48 18.57
C VAL A 46 9.65 0.41 17.57
N LEU A 47 10.06 -0.79 18.04
CA LEU A 47 10.39 -1.90 17.14
C LEU A 47 9.20 -2.31 16.25
N TYR A 48 8.00 -2.42 16.82
CA TYR A 48 6.80 -2.74 16.04
C TYR A 48 6.45 -1.65 15.02
N LEU A 49 6.56 -0.38 15.39
CA LEU A 49 6.27 0.74 14.49
C LEU A 49 7.31 0.84 13.37
N THR A 50 8.60 0.63 13.67
CA THR A 50 9.64 0.58 12.64
C THR A 50 9.39 -0.57 11.68
N TYR A 51 9.08 -1.77 12.18
CA TYR A 51 8.76 -2.91 11.32
C TYR A 51 7.53 -2.65 10.43
N ALA A 52 6.49 -2.03 10.99
CA ALA A 52 5.31 -1.67 10.22
C ALA A 52 5.61 -0.62 9.14
N ALA A 53 6.41 0.40 9.47
CA ALA A 53 6.84 1.42 8.51
C ALA A 53 7.66 0.81 7.37
N ASP A 54 8.67 0.00 7.70
CA ASP A 54 9.49 -0.71 6.70
C ASP A 54 8.62 -1.59 5.78
N THR A 55 7.58 -2.22 6.34
CA THR A 55 6.64 -3.04 5.56
C THR A 55 5.81 -2.20 4.60
N VAL A 56 5.34 -1.02 5.03
CA VAL A 56 4.61 -0.09 4.15
C VAL A 56 5.51 0.39 3.02
N ASP A 57 6.75 0.80 3.31
CA ASP A 57 7.70 1.25 2.30
C ASP A 57 7.98 0.17 1.24
N ILE A 58 8.09 -1.10 1.67
CA ILE A 58 8.26 -2.24 0.75
C ILE A 58 7.03 -2.41 -0.14
N ILE A 59 5.82 -2.29 0.42
CA ILE A 59 4.57 -2.43 -0.33
C ILE A 59 4.42 -1.29 -1.33
N GLU A 60 4.68 -0.05 -0.91
CA GLU A 60 4.64 1.13 -1.79
C GLU A 60 5.61 0.96 -2.96
N THR A 61 6.87 0.62 -2.68
CA THR A 61 7.88 0.35 -3.70
C THR A 61 7.41 -0.73 -4.69
N ARG A 62 6.74 -1.77 -4.19
CA ARG A 62 6.24 -2.87 -5.03
C ARG A 62 5.04 -2.46 -5.87
N LEU A 63 4.16 -1.62 -5.34
CA LEU A 63 3.02 -1.06 -6.07
C LEU A 63 3.49 -0.13 -7.19
N ASP A 64 4.51 0.69 -6.93
CA ASP A 64 5.11 1.55 -7.95
C ASP A 64 5.71 0.71 -9.09
N GLN A 65 6.44 -0.37 -8.77
CA GLN A 65 6.94 -1.30 -9.79
C GLN A 65 5.82 -1.91 -10.65
N TYR A 66 4.67 -2.26 -10.05
CA TYR A 66 3.54 -2.79 -10.80
C TYR A 66 2.86 -1.73 -11.65
N ARG A 67 2.77 -0.50 -11.16
CA ARG A 67 2.23 0.64 -11.91
C ARG A 67 3.11 0.95 -13.12
N ASP A 68 4.42 1.06 -12.93
CA ASP A 68 5.38 1.32 -13.99
C ASP A 68 5.29 0.23 -15.08
N ALA A 69 5.30 -1.04 -14.68
CA ALA A 69 5.16 -2.16 -15.62
C ALA A 69 3.82 -2.13 -16.38
N ALA A 70 2.73 -1.74 -15.72
CA ALA A 70 1.43 -1.59 -16.37
C ALA A 70 1.40 -0.41 -17.37
N CYS A 71 2.02 0.72 -17.03
CA CYS A 71 2.15 1.87 -17.92
C CYS A 71 3.05 1.56 -19.13
N GLU A 72 4.15 0.82 -18.94
CA GLU A 72 4.98 0.34 -20.04
C GLU A 72 4.20 -0.61 -20.96
N PHE A 73 3.43 -1.54 -20.39
CA PHE A 73 2.58 -2.43 -21.14
C PHE A 73 1.49 -1.68 -21.93
N ALA A 74 0.81 -0.72 -21.31
CA ALA A 74 -0.17 0.13 -21.99
C ALA A 74 0.46 0.95 -23.12
N SER A 75 1.68 1.44 -22.93
CA SER A 75 2.42 2.17 -23.97
C SER A 75 2.74 1.29 -25.18
N LEU A 76 3.08 0.01 -24.97
CA LEU A 76 3.27 -0.96 -26.07
C LEU A 76 1.97 -1.27 -26.80
N PHE A 77 0.85 -1.25 -26.08
CA PHE A 77 -0.48 -1.50 -26.61
C PHE A 77 -1.12 -0.25 -27.23
N ASN A 78 -0.56 0.93 -27.02
CA ASN A 78 -0.95 2.16 -27.71
C ASN A 78 -0.38 2.23 -29.14
N ASP A 79 -0.52 1.13 -29.88
CA ASP A 79 -0.10 0.99 -31.27
C ASP A 79 -1.32 0.58 -32.08
N GLY A 80 -1.83 1.51 -32.88
CA GLY A 80 -2.98 1.27 -33.75
C GLY A 80 -2.74 0.16 -34.77
N MET A 81 -1.48 -0.06 -35.21
CA MET A 81 -1.17 -1.17 -36.10
C MET A 81 -1.26 -2.52 -35.39
N LEU A 82 -0.80 -2.59 -34.14
CA LEU A 82 -0.96 -3.80 -33.34
C LEU A 82 -2.44 -4.07 -33.08
N ALA A 83 -3.18 -3.05 -32.63
CA ALA A 83 -4.60 -3.15 -32.33
C ALA A 83 -5.39 -3.61 -33.56
N SER A 84 -5.19 -3.00 -34.73
CA SER A 84 -5.94 -3.32 -35.95
C SER A 84 -5.74 -4.76 -36.46
N HIS A 85 -4.65 -5.44 -36.10
CA HIS A 85 -4.36 -6.81 -36.55
C HIS A 85 -4.74 -7.90 -35.53
N VAL A 86 -4.97 -7.50 -34.27
CA VAL A 86 -5.12 -8.42 -33.14
C VAL A 86 -6.48 -8.27 -32.49
N ALA A 87 -7.01 -7.06 -32.38
CA ALA A 87 -8.25 -6.79 -31.68
C ALA A 87 -9.45 -7.54 -32.29
N GLU A 88 -9.52 -7.64 -33.63
CA GLU A 88 -10.55 -8.44 -34.35
C GLU A 88 -10.61 -9.91 -33.91
N ARG A 89 -9.53 -10.46 -33.34
CA ARG A 89 -9.43 -11.88 -32.97
C ARG A 89 -9.82 -12.16 -31.53
N PHE A 90 -10.03 -11.12 -30.73
CA PHE A 90 -10.56 -11.29 -29.39
C PHE A 90 -12.04 -11.57 -29.45
N THR A 91 -12.54 -12.32 -28.47
CA THR A 91 -13.97 -12.29 -28.17
C THR A 91 -14.34 -10.93 -27.57
N CYS A 92 -15.61 -10.52 -27.67
CA CYS A 92 -16.12 -9.31 -27.04
C CYS A 92 -15.74 -9.22 -25.55
N SER A 93 -15.82 -10.35 -24.83
CA SER A 93 -15.48 -10.42 -23.41
C SER A 93 -13.98 -10.20 -23.12
N GLU A 94 -13.10 -10.64 -24.03
CA GLU A 94 -11.66 -10.43 -23.93
C GLU A 94 -11.30 -8.97 -24.26
N ALA A 95 -11.90 -8.41 -25.31
CA ALA A 95 -11.73 -7.01 -25.68
C ALA A 95 -12.18 -6.07 -24.55
N GLU A 96 -13.34 -6.32 -23.95
CA GLU A 96 -13.80 -5.61 -22.76
C GLU A 96 -12.85 -5.78 -21.56
N GLY A 97 -12.33 -6.99 -21.35
CA GLY A 97 -11.40 -7.28 -20.25
C GLY A 97 -10.12 -6.45 -20.37
N ILE A 98 -9.59 -6.34 -21.58
CA ILE A 98 -8.41 -5.52 -21.89
C ILE A 98 -8.72 -4.03 -21.74
N ALA A 99 -9.87 -3.57 -22.23
CA ALA A 99 -10.30 -2.19 -22.07
C ALA A 99 -10.49 -1.81 -20.59
N LYS A 100 -11.10 -2.71 -19.79
CA LYS A 100 -11.24 -2.53 -18.33
C LYS A 100 -9.88 -2.46 -17.65
N PHE A 101 -8.93 -3.30 -18.06
CA PHE A 101 -7.55 -3.24 -17.56
C PHE A 101 -6.92 -1.88 -17.85
N PHE A 102 -6.93 -1.41 -19.10
CA PHE A 102 -6.31 -0.13 -19.46
C PHE A 102 -6.95 1.07 -18.77
N ARG A 103 -8.27 1.09 -18.59
CA ARG A 103 -8.94 2.10 -17.77
C ARG A 103 -8.50 2.07 -16.31
N ALA A 104 -8.34 0.87 -15.73
CA ALA A 104 -7.90 0.71 -14.35
C ALA A 104 -6.46 1.19 -14.11
N VAL A 105 -5.62 1.19 -15.15
CA VAL A 105 -4.23 1.69 -15.10
C VAL A 105 -4.09 3.09 -15.69
N GLU A 106 -5.18 3.86 -15.74
CA GLU A 106 -5.22 5.28 -16.16
C GLU A 106 -4.85 5.53 -17.64
N HIS A 107 -5.09 4.54 -18.52
CA HIS A 107 -4.90 4.62 -19.98
C HIS A 107 -6.23 4.43 -20.75
N PRO A 108 -7.22 5.32 -20.58
CA PRO A 108 -8.54 5.16 -21.22
C PRO A 108 -8.49 5.29 -22.75
N ASP A 109 -7.54 6.07 -23.29
CA ASP A 109 -7.31 6.22 -24.72
C ASP A 109 -6.91 4.90 -25.39
N VAL A 110 -6.03 4.14 -24.73
CA VAL A 110 -5.64 2.79 -25.19
C VAL A 110 -6.82 1.83 -25.11
N ALA A 111 -7.64 1.93 -24.05
CA ALA A 111 -8.85 1.11 -23.94
C ALA A 111 -9.81 1.35 -25.13
N ASP A 112 -10.03 2.61 -25.48
CA ASP A 112 -10.95 2.98 -26.55
C ASP A 112 -10.39 2.57 -27.92
N LEU A 113 -9.09 2.75 -28.18
CA LEU A 113 -8.42 2.24 -29.39
C LEU A 113 -8.67 0.75 -29.62
N TRP A 114 -8.50 -0.07 -28.57
CA TRP A 114 -8.66 -1.51 -28.69
C TRP A 114 -10.11 -1.93 -28.90
N LEU A 115 -11.07 -1.22 -28.29
CA LEU A 115 -12.49 -1.46 -28.54
C LEU A 115 -12.91 -1.04 -29.94
N GLU A 116 -12.42 0.10 -30.43
CA GLU A 116 -12.68 0.58 -31.79
C GLU A 116 -12.13 -0.40 -32.84
N CYS A 117 -10.86 -0.80 -32.71
CA CYS A 117 -10.28 -1.78 -33.63
C CYS A 117 -10.93 -3.16 -33.56
N HIS A 118 -11.45 -3.57 -32.39
CA HIS A 118 -12.21 -4.81 -32.27
C HIS A 118 -13.54 -4.69 -33.02
N ALA A 119 -14.31 -3.62 -32.78
CA ALA A 119 -15.60 -3.39 -33.43
C ALA A 119 -15.49 -3.18 -34.95
N GLU A 120 -14.38 -2.64 -35.45
CA GLU A 120 -14.15 -2.47 -36.90
C GLU A 120 -13.88 -3.80 -37.63
N GLY A 121 -13.31 -4.79 -36.94
CA GLY A 121 -12.97 -6.11 -37.50
C GLY A 121 -13.97 -7.20 -37.15
N ASP A 122 -14.99 -6.90 -36.35
CA ASP A 122 -16.05 -7.82 -36.01
C ASP A 122 -17.11 -7.85 -37.13
N ASP A 123 -17.17 -8.96 -37.87
CA ASP A 123 -18.14 -9.21 -38.95
C ASP A 123 -19.52 -9.64 -38.39
N ASP A 124 -19.69 -9.68 -37.07
CA ASP A 124 -20.96 -10.01 -36.45
C ASP A 124 -21.93 -8.81 -36.58
N GLU A 125 -22.72 -8.82 -37.66
CA GLU A 125 -23.81 -7.87 -37.98
C GLU A 125 -24.88 -7.70 -36.86
N ASP A 126 -24.72 -8.35 -35.70
CA ASP A 126 -25.67 -8.39 -34.59
C ASP A 126 -25.20 -7.70 -33.28
N ASP A 127 -23.96 -7.17 -33.17
CA ASP A 127 -23.47 -6.59 -31.90
C ASP A 127 -23.22 -5.06 -31.93
N LEU A 128 -24.29 -4.30 -31.69
CA LEU A 128 -24.34 -2.83 -31.61
C LEU A 128 -23.71 -2.28 -30.31
N HIS A 129 -22.40 -2.40 -30.13
CA HIS A 129 -21.72 -1.88 -28.94
C HIS A 129 -20.63 -0.83 -29.23
N TYR A 130 -21.01 0.22 -29.97
CA TYR A 130 -20.40 1.57 -29.79
C TYR A 130 -21.45 2.52 -29.20
N GLN A 131 -21.35 2.81 -27.90
CA GLN A 131 -22.05 3.93 -27.26
C GLN A 131 -21.01 4.95 -26.76
N GLY A 132 -20.36 5.61 -27.71
CA GLY A 132 -19.50 6.75 -27.44
C GLY A 132 -20.31 7.93 -26.88
N GLU A 133 -20.38 8.08 -25.57
CA GLU A 133 -20.54 9.41 -24.97
C GLU A 133 -19.17 10.09 -24.94
N ARG A 134 -18.82 10.70 -26.08
CA ARG A 134 -17.83 11.77 -26.09
C ARG A 134 -18.34 12.86 -25.15
N SER A 135 -17.68 13.02 -24.01
CA SER A 135 -17.98 14.06 -23.05
C SER A 135 -17.76 15.43 -23.69
N GLU A 136 -18.85 16.07 -24.15
CA GLU A 136 -18.82 17.46 -24.59
C GLU A 136 -18.63 18.37 -23.35
N PRO A 137 -17.76 19.39 -23.40
CA PRO A 137 -17.57 20.30 -22.29
C PRO A 137 -18.82 21.16 -22.10
N VAL A 138 -19.37 21.16 -20.87
CA VAL A 138 -20.50 22.01 -20.47
C VAL A 138 -20.06 23.48 -20.53
N GLU A 139 -20.49 24.19 -21.57
CA GLU A 139 -20.32 25.64 -21.66
C GLU A 139 -21.30 26.32 -20.69
N LEU A 140 -20.75 26.77 -19.56
CA LEU A 140 -21.45 27.51 -18.52
C LEU A 140 -21.80 28.92 -19.03
N VAL A 141 -22.96 29.07 -19.68
CA VAL A 141 -23.53 30.39 -20.00
C VAL A 141 -24.09 31.01 -18.72
N LEU A 142 -23.25 31.78 -18.03
CA LEU A 142 -23.68 32.73 -17.02
C LEU A 142 -24.30 33.95 -17.72
N ALA A 143 -25.63 33.93 -17.89
CA ALA A 143 -26.37 35.13 -18.25
C ALA A 143 -26.51 36.04 -17.03
N SER A 144 -25.98 37.27 -17.16
CA SER A 144 -26.26 38.43 -16.31
C SER A 144 -27.60 39.07 -16.64
#